data_AF-A0A7V9FYD2-F1
#
_entry.id   AF-A0A7V9FYD2-F1
#
_cell.length_a   1.000
_cell.length_b   1.000
_cell.length_c   1.000
_cell.angle_alpha   90.00
_cell.angle_beta   90.00
_cell.angle_gamma   90.00
#
_symmetry.space_group_name_H-M   'P 1'
#
loop_
_entity.id
_entity.type
_entity.pdbx_description
1 polymer ?
#
loop_
_entity_poly.entity_id
_entity_poly.type
_entity_poly.pdbx_seq_one_letter_code
_entity_poly.pdbx_strand_id
1 'polypeptide(L)'
;MAERDSGIWVPPGSATGKPPAEPPPAERQEPAPDELLEQLRRLRVGDLLLSTMSTLAQLAYAKLEQESRDLGDVRLAIEGLRSLTPVLEGTVPEDVLRSYRQVVANLQVAYADVVSAAQQPPETDAAG
;
A
#
# COMPACT_ATOMS: atom_id res chain seq x y z
N MET A 1 -6.96 -74.06 10.25
CA MET A 1 -6.37 -72.76 10.66
C MET A 1 -7.21 -71.69 9.97
N ALA A 2 -8.26 -71.15 10.61
CA ALA A 2 -8.25 -70.00 11.54
C ALA A 2 -7.59 -68.77 10.86
N GLU A 3 -8.23 -67.62 10.66
CA GLU A 3 -9.15 -66.90 11.55
C GLU A 3 -10.10 -65.94 10.81
N ARG A 4 -11.12 -65.50 11.54
CA ARG A 4 -12.17 -64.54 11.17
C ARG A 4 -11.60 -63.13 11.22
N ASP A 5 -12.02 -62.24 10.32
CA ASP A 5 -12.53 -60.96 10.78
C ASP A 5 -13.61 -60.43 9.84
N SER A 6 -14.75 -60.14 10.45
CA SER A 6 -15.97 -59.65 9.83
C SER A 6 -16.13 -58.22 10.27
N GLY A 7 -16.04 -57.29 9.32
CA GLY A 7 -16.33 -55.88 9.53
C GLY A 7 -17.35 -55.38 8.52
N ILE A 8 -18.58 -55.89 8.59
CA ILE A 8 -19.74 -55.24 7.98
C ILE A 8 -20.04 -53.98 8.80
N TRP A 9 -19.95 -52.81 8.19
CA TRP A 9 -20.35 -51.55 8.79
C TRP A 9 -21.33 -50.79 7.88
N VAL A 10 -22.53 -50.53 8.39
CA VAL A 10 -23.51 -49.54 7.88
C VAL A 10 -24.40 -49.08 9.07
N PRO A 11 -25.13 -47.96 8.99
CA PRO A 11 -24.78 -46.58 9.37
C PRO A 11 -25.55 -46.10 10.64
N PRO A 12 -25.45 -44.81 11.03
CA PRO A 12 -26.70 -44.14 11.36
C PRO A 12 -26.80 -42.68 10.89
N GLY A 13 -28.04 -42.26 10.59
CA GLY A 13 -28.44 -40.85 10.68
C GLY A 13 -28.77 -40.17 9.35
N SER A 14 -30.05 -40.14 9.01
CA SER A 14 -30.65 -39.13 8.14
C SER A 14 -30.39 -37.73 8.73
N ALA A 15 -29.39 -37.03 8.23
CA ALA A 15 -29.23 -35.60 8.44
C ALA A 15 -29.63 -34.90 7.14
N THR A 16 -30.89 -34.47 7.06
CA THR A 16 -31.22 -33.23 6.35
C THR A 16 -30.47 -32.09 7.05
N GLY A 17 -29.16 -32.00 6.81
CA GLY A 17 -28.34 -30.88 7.22
C GLY A 17 -28.28 -29.93 6.04
N LYS A 18 -29.15 -28.93 6.01
CA LYS A 18 -28.89 -27.72 5.23
C LYS A 18 -27.44 -27.31 5.55
N PRO A 19 -26.54 -27.11 4.57
CA PRO A 19 -25.19 -26.65 4.85
C PRO A 19 -25.30 -25.43 5.77
N PRO A 20 -24.45 -25.30 6.81
CA PRO A 20 -24.52 -24.17 7.72
C PRO A 20 -24.56 -22.90 6.86
N ALA A 21 -25.62 -22.12 7.05
CA ALA A 21 -25.76 -20.86 6.34
C ALA A 21 -24.48 -20.06 6.63
N GLU A 22 -23.78 -19.71 5.56
CA GLU A 22 -22.66 -18.77 5.63
C GLU A 22 -23.15 -17.57 6.47
N PRO A 23 -22.44 -17.18 7.54
CA PRO A 23 -22.87 -16.06 8.35
C PRO A 23 -23.05 -14.86 7.41
N PRO A 24 -24.12 -14.07 7.57
CA PRO A 24 -24.35 -12.93 6.70
C PRO A 24 -23.08 -12.07 6.68
N PRO A 25 -22.71 -11.49 5.53
CA PRO A 25 -21.53 -10.66 5.44
C PRO A 25 -21.63 -9.60 6.53
N ALA A 26 -20.60 -9.52 7.38
CA ALA A 26 -20.56 -8.56 8.47
C ALA A 26 -20.85 -7.17 7.87
N GLU A 27 -22.02 -6.62 8.21
CA GLU A 27 -22.38 -5.26 7.82
C GLU A 27 -21.29 -4.36 8.38
N ARG A 28 -20.52 -3.73 7.50
CA ARG A 28 -19.56 -2.68 7.89
C ARG A 28 -20.39 -1.52 8.44
N GLN A 29 -20.69 -1.58 9.73
CA GLN A 29 -21.41 -0.52 10.43
C GLN A 29 -20.53 0.73 10.37
N GLU A 30 -21.03 1.76 9.69
CA GLU A 30 -20.39 3.06 9.72
C GLU A 30 -20.40 3.57 11.17
N PRO A 31 -19.26 4.01 11.70
CA PRO A 31 -19.19 4.50 13.07
C PRO A 31 -20.14 5.68 13.27
N ALA A 32 -20.75 5.75 14.45
CA ALA A 32 -21.62 6.87 14.80
C ALA A 32 -20.83 8.20 14.77
N PRO A 33 -21.48 9.34 14.46
CA PRO A 33 -20.79 10.63 14.36
C PRO A 33 -19.92 11.00 15.58
N ASP A 34 -20.39 10.70 16.78
CA ASP A 34 -19.66 10.97 18.02
C ASP A 34 -18.41 10.09 18.16
N GLU A 35 -18.49 8.84 17.72
CA GLU A 35 -17.36 7.90 17.73
C GLU A 35 -16.27 8.33 16.74
N LEU A 36 -16.66 8.79 15.55
CA LEU A 36 -15.75 9.37 14.56
C LEU A 36 -14.98 10.58 15.12
N LEU A 37 -15.68 11.47 15.82
CA LEU A 37 -15.06 12.65 16.44
C LEU A 37 -14.05 12.26 17.52
N GLU A 38 -14.35 11.25 18.33
CA GLU A 38 -13.39 10.74 19.32
C GLU A 38 -12.16 10.11 18.68
N GLN A 39 -12.34 9.35 17.59
CA GLN A 39 -11.22 8.79 16.84
C GLN A 39 -10.32 9.89 16.28
N LEU A 40 -10.90 10.92 15.65
CA LEU A 40 -10.17 12.07 15.12
C LEU A 40 -9.38 12.81 16.20
N ARG A 41 -9.95 12.97 17.41
CA ARG A 41 -9.26 13.62 18.55
C ARG A 41 -8.04 12.86 19.04
N ARG A 42 -7.99 11.53 18.84
CA ARG A 42 -6.86 10.68 19.26
C ARG A 42 -5.73 10.65 18.23
N LEU A 43 -6.00 11.01 16.98
CA LEU A 43 -4.99 11.02 15.93
C LEU A 43 -3.97 12.13 16.15
N ARG A 44 -2.70 11.77 16.08
CA ARG A 44 -1.61 12.76 16.04
C ARG A 44 -1.40 13.20 14.60
N VAL A 45 -1.24 14.51 14.41
CA VAL A 45 -0.96 15.10 13.10
C VAL A 45 0.33 14.55 12.51
N GLY A 46 1.38 14.36 13.33
CA GLY A 46 2.65 13.77 12.89
C GLY A 46 2.46 12.37 12.29
N ASP A 47 1.72 11.50 12.95
CA ASP A 47 1.46 10.13 12.48
C ASP A 47 0.64 10.13 11.18
N LEU A 48 -0.35 11.01 11.08
CA LEU A 48 -1.14 11.18 9.85
C LEU A 48 -0.30 11.69 8.68
N LEU A 49 0.60 12.65 8.93
CA LEU A 49 1.52 13.15 7.92
C LEU A 49 2.48 12.06 7.44
N LEU A 50 3.04 11.24 8.33
CA LEU A 50 3.87 10.10 7.95
C LEU A 50 3.09 9.11 7.07
N SER A 51 1.87 8.75 7.47
CA SER A 51 1.00 7.88 6.67
C SER A 51 0.73 8.47 5.28
N THR A 52 0.42 9.75 5.21
CA THR A 52 0.17 10.47 3.95
C THR A 52 1.42 10.51 3.08
N MET A 53 2.59 10.81 3.66
CA MET A 53 3.87 10.80 2.95
C MET A 53 4.22 9.42 2.40
N SER A 54 3.91 8.34 3.12
CA SER A 54 4.07 6.97 2.61
C SER A 54 3.20 6.72 1.39
N THR A 55 1.91 7.05 1.46
CA THR A 55 0.99 6.92 0.33
C THR A 55 1.44 7.78 -0.86
N LEU A 56 1.88 9.01 -0.61
CA LEU A 56 2.37 9.91 -1.65
C LEU A 56 3.64 9.38 -2.33
N ALA A 57 4.57 8.80 -1.57
CA ALA A 57 5.77 8.18 -2.12
C ALA A 57 5.42 6.97 -3.00
N GLN A 58 4.51 6.10 -2.56
CA GLN A 58 4.04 4.95 -3.35
C GLN A 58 3.37 5.41 -4.65
N LEU A 59 2.51 6.43 -4.58
CA LEU A 59 1.87 7.01 -5.75
C LEU A 59 2.89 7.61 -6.71
N ALA A 60 3.92 8.29 -6.20
CA ALA A 60 4.98 8.86 -7.04
C ALA A 60 5.78 7.78 -7.77
N TYR A 61 6.08 6.65 -7.12
CA TYR A 61 6.70 5.52 -7.80
C TYR A 61 5.81 4.93 -8.89
N ALA A 62 4.51 4.76 -8.63
CA ALA A 62 3.56 4.32 -9.66
C ALA A 62 3.57 5.27 -10.87
N LYS A 63 3.54 6.59 -10.63
CA LYS A 63 3.60 7.63 -11.68
C LYS A 63 4.93 7.73 -12.43
N LEU A 64 5.96 6.95 -12.07
CA LEU A 64 7.19 6.80 -12.87
C LEU A 64 7.06 5.69 -13.93
N GLU A 65 6.18 4.71 -13.70
CA GLU A 65 5.96 3.58 -14.60
C GLU A 65 5.45 4.05 -15.97
N GLN A 66 5.89 3.38 -17.04
CA GLN A 66 5.65 3.83 -18.40
C GLN A 66 4.16 3.99 -18.74
N GLU A 67 3.31 3.11 -18.23
CA GLU A 67 1.86 3.09 -18.53
C GLU A 67 1.08 4.22 -17.84
N SER A 68 1.54 4.68 -16.68
CA SER A 68 0.86 5.70 -15.88
C SER A 68 1.70 6.95 -15.67
N ARG A 69 2.71 7.15 -16.54
CA ARG A 69 3.75 8.15 -16.37
C ARG A 69 3.20 9.57 -16.31
N ASP A 70 3.47 10.26 -15.21
CA ASP A 70 3.20 11.69 -15.04
C ASP A 70 4.36 12.35 -14.27
N LEU A 71 5.30 12.93 -15.03
CA LEU A 71 6.49 13.56 -14.46
C LEU A 71 6.18 14.88 -13.72
N GLY A 72 5.02 15.49 -13.98
CA GLY A 72 4.55 16.66 -13.24
C GLY A 72 4.13 16.26 -11.83
N ASP A 73 3.30 15.22 -11.72
CA ASP A 73 2.87 14.64 -10.46
C ASP A 73 4.06 14.11 -9.64
N VAL A 74 5.01 13.41 -10.26
CA VAL A 74 6.19 12.89 -9.55
C VAL A 74 7.03 14.04 -8.99
N ARG A 75 7.25 15.10 -9.78
CA ARG A 75 7.99 16.28 -9.31
C ARG A 75 7.27 16.93 -8.13
N LEU A 76 5.94 17.09 -8.21
CA LEU A 76 5.15 17.65 -7.11
C LEU A 76 5.26 16.80 -5.84
N ALA A 77 5.22 15.48 -5.96
CA ALA A 77 5.41 14.57 -4.83
C ALA A 77 6.80 14.71 -4.20
N ILE A 78 7.88 14.74 -5.00
CA ILE A 78 9.24 14.97 -4.51
C ILE A 78 9.34 16.26 -3.71
N GLU A 79 8.82 17.36 -4.26
CA GLU A 79 8.85 18.67 -3.62
C GLU A 79 8.04 18.71 -2.32
N GLY A 80 6.86 18.08 -2.31
CA GLY A 80 6.02 17.94 -1.12
C GLY A 80 6.72 17.15 -0.02
N LEU A 81 7.27 15.98 -0.35
CA LEU A 81 7.99 15.13 0.61
C LEU A 81 9.24 15.84 1.16
N ARG A 82 10.01 16.51 0.30
CA ARG A 82 11.20 17.28 0.71
C ARG A 82 10.84 18.43 1.64
N SER A 83 9.70 19.08 1.41
CA SER A 83 9.24 20.22 2.23
C SER A 83 8.67 19.78 3.57
N LEU A 84 7.98 18.64 3.63
CA LEU A 84 7.39 18.10 4.87
C LEU A 84 8.42 17.49 5.81
N THR A 85 9.50 16.92 5.29
CA THR A 85 10.52 16.25 6.11
C THR A 85 11.12 17.16 7.19
N PRO A 86 11.60 18.39 6.91
CA PRO A 86 12.11 19.29 7.95
C PRO A 86 11.01 19.80 8.91
N VAL A 87 9.75 19.87 8.46
CA VAL A 87 8.62 20.29 9.30
C VAL A 87 8.34 19.29 10.43
N LEU A 88 8.67 18.01 10.21
CA LEU A 88 8.44 16.94 11.18
C LEU A 88 9.62 16.75 12.17
N GLU A 89 10.70 17.52 12.03
CA GLU A 89 11.84 17.48 12.96
C GLU A 89 11.41 17.79 14.39
N GLY A 90 11.89 17.00 15.35
CA GLY A 90 11.51 17.11 16.76
C GLY A 90 10.08 16.65 17.09
N THR A 91 9.24 16.35 16.10
CA THR A 91 7.87 15.85 16.29
C THR A 91 7.78 14.33 16.19
N VAL A 92 8.60 13.73 15.32
CA VAL A 92 8.65 12.28 15.09
C VAL A 92 10.08 11.75 15.30
N PRO A 93 10.28 10.43 15.50
CA PRO A 93 11.61 9.85 15.68
C PRO A 93 12.57 10.14 14.51
N GLU A 94 13.82 10.46 14.81
CA GLU A 94 14.83 10.88 13.83
C GLU A 94 15.21 9.76 12.83
N ASP A 95 15.17 8.51 13.26
CA ASP A 95 15.37 7.33 12.42
C ASP A 95 14.26 7.19 11.36
N VAL A 96 13.02 7.52 11.72
CA VAL A 96 11.90 7.59 10.77
C VAL A 96 12.14 8.70 9.75
N LEU A 97 12.51 9.91 10.19
CA LEU A 97 12.81 11.02 9.27
C LEU A 97 13.97 10.71 8.33
N ARG A 98 15.05 10.10 8.83
CA ARG A 98 16.16 9.62 8.00
C ARG A 98 15.68 8.68 6.90
N SER A 99 14.75 7.78 7.22
CA SER A 99 14.17 6.86 6.24
C SER A 99 13.42 7.61 5.14
N TYR A 100 12.63 8.64 5.47
CA TYR A 100 11.97 9.48 4.46
C TYR A 100 12.95 10.31 3.63
N ARG A 101 14.03 10.84 4.22
CA ARG A 101 15.09 11.52 3.46
C ARG A 101 15.68 10.58 2.41
N GLN A 102 15.89 9.30 2.76
CA GLN A 102 16.37 8.29 1.81
C GLN A 102 15.34 7.99 0.71
N VAL A 103 14.05 7.87 1.05
CA VAL A 103 12.98 7.69 0.06
C VAL A 103 12.95 8.85 -0.94
N VAL A 104 13.06 10.10 -0.47
CA VAL A 104 13.11 11.28 -1.34
C VAL A 104 14.32 11.24 -2.26
N ALA A 105 15.50 10.90 -1.75
CA ALA A 105 16.72 10.79 -2.55
C ALA A 105 16.59 9.71 -3.64
N ASN A 106 16.06 8.54 -3.28
CA ASN A 106 15.85 7.45 -4.24
C ASN A 106 14.84 7.85 -5.33
N LEU A 107 13.75 8.54 -4.96
CA LEU A 107 12.74 9.00 -5.90
C LEU A 107 13.30 10.07 -6.85
N GLN A 108 14.17 10.96 -6.36
CA GLN A 108 14.87 11.94 -7.19
C GLN A 108 15.78 11.30 -8.23
N VAL A 109 16.53 10.26 -7.85
CA VAL A 109 17.38 9.50 -8.79
C VAL A 109 16.51 8.84 -9.86
N ALA A 110 15.48 8.10 -9.46
CA ALA A 110 14.59 7.42 -10.40
C ALA A 110 13.89 8.41 -11.36
N TYR A 111 13.47 9.57 -10.85
CA TYR A 111 12.91 10.64 -11.66
C TYR A 111 13.93 11.20 -12.67
N ALA A 112 15.16 11.48 -12.23
CA ALA A 112 16.22 12.00 -13.09
C ALA A 112 16.58 11.02 -14.21
N ASP A 113 16.60 9.71 -13.92
CA ASP A 113 16.87 8.67 -14.90
C ASP A 113 15.79 8.67 -16.01
N VAL A 114 14.51 8.73 -15.62
CA VAL A 114 13.39 8.78 -16.58
C VAL A 114 13.40 10.06 -17.41
N VAL A 115 13.67 11.21 -16.77
CA VAL A 115 13.79 12.50 -17.47
C VAL A 115 14.94 12.47 -18.47
N SER A 116 16.08 11.90 -18.09
CA SER A 116 17.26 11.81 -18.96
C SER A 116 17.00 10.88 -20.16
N ALA A 117 16.38 9.72 -19.93
CA ALA A 117 16.01 8.79 -20.99
C ALA A 117 15.01 9.42 -21.99
N ALA A 118 14.09 10.26 -21.53
CA ALA A 118 13.14 10.96 -22.39
C ALA A 118 13.78 12.06 -23.27
N GLN A 119 14.97 12.54 -22.91
CA GLN A 119 15.68 13.61 -23.63
C GLN A 119 16.67 13.08 -24.67
N GLN A 120 16.99 11.79 -24.65
CA GLN A 120 17.86 11.21 -25.67
C GLN A 120 17.10 11.16 -27.01
N PRO A 121 17.60 11.83 -28.07
CA PRO A 121 17.00 11.72 -29.39
C PRO A 121 17.05 10.24 -29.83
N PRO A 122 16.07 9.77 -30.62
CA PRO A 122 16.15 8.43 -31.18
C PRO A 122 17.48 8.36 -31.95
N GLU A 123 18.34 7.41 -31.58
CA GLU A 123 19.50 7.06 -32.38
C GLU A 123 18.97 6.74 -33.78
N THR A 124 19.09 7.73 -34.66
CA THR A 124 18.83 7.55 -36.07
C THR A 124 19.89 6.56 -36.49
N ASP A 125 19.45 5.36 -36.80
CA ASP A 125 20.21 4.30 -37.43
C ASP A 125 20.86 4.88 -38.70
N ALA A 126 22.02 5.48 -38.50
CA ALA A 126 22.86 6.11 -39.49
C ALA A 126 23.96 5.12 -39.81
N ALA A 127 23.59 4.04 -40.49
CA ALA A 127 24.48 3.28 -41.38
C ALA A 127 23.63 2.37 -42.26
N GLY A 128 23.40 2.84 -43.50
CA GLY A 128 23.09 1.96 -44.63
C GLY A 128 24.31 1.19 -45.12
#